data_AF-A0A1H0SVG8-F1
#
_entry.id   AF-A0A1H0SVG8-F1
#
_cell.length_a   1.000
_cell.length_b   1.000
_cell.length_c   1.000
_cell.angle_alpha   90.00
_cell.angle_beta   90.00
_cell.angle_gamma   90.00
#
_symmetry.space_group_name_H-M   'P 1'
#
loop_
_entity.id
_entity.type
_entity.pdbx_description
1 polymer ?
#
loop_
_entity_poly.entity_id
_entity_poly.type
_entity_poly.pdbx_seq_one_letter_code
_entity_poly.pdbx_strand_id
1 'polypeptide(L)'
;MMEGHVQRIALGWTTALAAVCSLVAAWLSAAGAWNRGGTLAERALIAAVAVLLTLAVHQLPAVLSTGKRLPVASWALWCACLVSVVWGHLAFFAAANGHAGDARAQRQSEATATWLTEVRATARPLAVVTAERATVRGDIARLQATAPNCRNCPLAAARLTALQQRAEALDVEEQEARRAIQQDERARATAQRHASDVDRARLDPAARLLAAAIGAHADTVLLATQLVAAICLELVGCALWLRVASRRTAGTERALPCPAPQAPAVTAAPESGNEASSDTSHAEDDQVAAAVRRGDIKPTVAAIRQFVGCSQARAMTIRRRILASGIAPDVPGGVI
;
A
#
# COMPACT_ATOMS: atom_id res chain seq x y z
N MET A 1 -0.74 -23.77 34.40
CA MET A 1 0.59 -23.31 33.92
C MET A 1 0.70 -23.30 32.38
N MET A 2 0.19 -24.33 31.68
CA MET A 2 0.23 -24.41 30.20
C MET A 2 -0.49 -23.24 29.48
N GLU A 3 -1.66 -22.83 29.97
CA GLU A 3 -2.47 -21.78 29.33
C GLU A 3 -1.76 -20.41 29.27
N GLY A 4 -1.02 -20.05 30.33
CA GLY A 4 -0.22 -18.83 30.37
C GLY A 4 1.04 -18.87 29.49
N HIS A 5 1.56 -20.06 29.16
CA HIS A 5 2.67 -20.19 28.22
C HIS A 5 2.18 -20.03 26.78
N VAL A 6 1.07 -20.67 26.43
CA VAL A 6 0.41 -20.52 25.11
C VAL A 6 0.01 -19.06 24.86
N GLN A 7 -0.55 -18.37 25.86
CA GLN A 7 -0.94 -16.97 25.73
C GLN A 7 0.27 -16.03 25.53
N ARG A 8 1.40 -16.29 26.19
CA ARG A 8 2.65 -15.52 26.01
C ARG A 8 3.26 -15.75 24.62
N ILE A 9 3.30 -16.99 24.15
CA ILE A 9 3.75 -17.33 22.80
C ILE A 9 2.86 -16.65 21.75
N ALA A 10 1.54 -16.75 21.89
CA ALA A 10 0.59 -16.13 20.98
C ALA A 10 0.70 -14.60 20.97
N LEU A 11 0.98 -13.96 22.12
CA LEU A 11 1.24 -12.53 22.19
C LEU A 11 2.54 -12.16 21.45
N GLY A 12 3.61 -12.92 21.66
CA GLY A 12 4.89 -12.76 20.98
C GLY A 12 4.77 -12.82 19.45
N TRP A 13 4.06 -13.82 18.92
CA TRP A 13 3.80 -13.92 17.48
C TRP A 13 2.97 -12.74 16.95
N THR A 14 1.91 -12.34 17.66
CA THR A 14 1.10 -11.18 17.23
C THR A 14 1.91 -9.87 17.23
N THR A 15 2.80 -9.68 18.21
CA THR A 15 3.69 -8.50 18.24
C THR A 15 4.71 -8.52 17.11
N ALA A 16 5.28 -9.68 16.80
CA ALA A 16 6.23 -9.83 15.70
C ALA A 16 5.57 -9.52 14.36
N LEU A 17 4.37 -10.07 14.11
CA LEU A 17 3.61 -9.81 12.89
C LEU A 17 3.21 -8.32 12.78
N ALA A 18 2.78 -7.70 13.88
CA ALA A 18 2.48 -6.27 13.93
C ALA A 18 3.71 -5.41 13.57
N ALA A 19 4.88 -5.74 14.13
CA ALA A 19 6.12 -5.04 13.86
C ALA A 19 6.56 -5.18 12.40
N VAL A 20 6.48 -6.39 11.82
CA VAL A 20 6.80 -6.63 10.40
C VAL A 20 5.85 -5.85 9.49
N CYS A 21 4.55 -5.87 9.76
CA CYS A 21 3.57 -5.10 9.01
C CYS A 21 3.86 -3.59 9.06
N SER A 22 4.13 -3.06 10.25
CA SER A 22 4.52 -1.65 10.43
C SER A 22 5.84 -1.30 9.74
N LEU A 23 6.81 -2.22 9.73
CA LEU A 23 8.09 -2.01 9.06
C LEU A 23 7.91 -1.92 7.54
N VAL A 24 7.13 -2.83 6.94
CA VAL A 24 6.85 -2.82 5.50
C VAL A 24 6.12 -1.53 5.10
N ALA A 25 5.09 -1.15 5.86
CA ALA A 25 4.36 0.10 5.62
C ALA A 25 5.26 1.34 5.75
N ALA A 26 6.12 1.38 6.79
CA ALA A 26 7.06 2.47 7.01
C ALA A 26 8.09 2.56 5.88
N TRP A 27 8.58 1.43 5.39
CA TRP A 27 9.47 1.37 4.24
C TRP A 27 8.82 1.93 2.97
N LEU A 28 7.60 1.50 2.66
CA LEU A 28 6.84 2.02 1.50
C LEU A 28 6.63 3.53 1.60
N SER A 29 6.26 4.01 2.79
CA SER A 29 6.04 5.44 3.07
C SER A 29 7.33 6.25 2.93
N ALA A 30 8.45 5.75 3.46
CA ALA A 30 9.77 6.35 3.32
C ALA A 30 10.22 6.40 1.86
N ALA A 31 10.08 5.30 1.12
CA ALA A 31 10.45 5.22 -0.29
C ALA A 31 9.61 6.16 -1.16
N GLY A 32 8.30 6.28 -0.90
CA GLY A 32 7.42 7.23 -1.59
C GLY A 32 7.72 8.70 -1.26
N ALA A 33 8.12 8.98 -0.02
CA ALA A 33 8.51 10.31 0.44
C ALA A 33 9.89 10.75 -0.11
N TRP A 34 10.80 9.80 -0.30
CA TRP A 34 12.18 10.05 -0.72
C TRP A 34 12.29 10.85 -2.01
N ASN A 35 11.34 10.70 -2.94
CA ASN A 35 11.37 11.38 -4.23
C ASN A 35 10.94 12.85 -4.18
N ARG A 36 10.56 13.40 -3.01
CA ARG A 36 10.00 14.75 -2.89
C ARG A 36 11.00 15.83 -2.49
N GLY A 37 12.17 15.46 -1.95
CA GLY A 37 13.20 16.41 -1.54
C GLY A 37 14.23 16.71 -2.64
N GLY A 38 14.69 17.97 -2.72
CA GLY A 38 15.75 18.38 -3.63
C GLY A 38 17.14 18.02 -3.09
N THR A 39 17.36 18.21 -1.79
CA THR A 39 18.62 17.86 -1.10
C THR A 39 18.53 16.53 -0.35
N LEU A 40 19.67 15.89 -0.06
CA LEU A 40 19.69 14.65 0.75
C LEU A 40 19.09 14.84 2.15
N ALA A 41 19.33 16.00 2.76
CA ALA A 41 18.78 16.34 4.07
C ALA A 41 17.24 16.46 4.02
N GLU A 42 16.69 17.13 3.01
CA GLU A 42 15.24 17.22 2.80
C GLU A 42 14.60 15.84 2.59
N ARG A 43 15.21 14.99 1.75
CA ARG A 43 14.71 13.63 1.51
C ARG A 43 14.67 12.80 2.78
N ALA A 44 15.75 12.85 3.57
CA ALA A 44 15.83 12.15 4.85
C ALA A 44 14.76 12.66 5.84
N LEU A 45 14.56 13.98 5.93
CA LEU A 45 13.54 14.57 6.81
C LEU A 45 12.12 14.17 6.40
N ILE A 46 11.78 14.27 5.11
CA ILE A 46 10.45 13.92 4.62
C ILE A 46 10.20 12.41 4.80
N ALA A 47 11.20 11.56 4.55
CA ALA A 47 11.11 10.12 4.83
C ALA A 47 10.92 9.82 6.32
N ALA A 48 11.66 10.50 7.21
CA ALA A 48 11.49 10.35 8.66
C ALA A 48 10.08 10.73 9.12
N VAL A 49 9.53 11.84 8.63
CA VAL A 49 8.15 12.25 8.91
C VAL A 49 7.15 11.20 8.42
N ALA A 50 7.36 10.65 7.22
CA ALA A 50 6.50 9.61 6.66
C ALA A 50 6.50 8.32 7.51
N VAL A 51 7.67 7.91 8.01
CA VAL A 51 7.81 6.80 8.96
C VAL A 51 7.07 7.09 10.26
N LEU A 52 7.25 8.28 10.85
CA LEU A 52 6.58 8.68 12.08
C LEU A 52 5.05 8.66 11.94
N LEU A 53 4.51 9.19 10.83
CA LEU A 53 3.08 9.14 10.54
C LEU A 53 2.57 7.70 10.42
N THR A 54 3.33 6.82 9.78
CA THR A 54 2.96 5.40 9.62
C THR A 54 2.91 4.69 10.98
N LEU A 55 3.93 4.92 11.83
CA LEU A 55 3.92 4.39 13.19
C LEU A 55 2.76 4.98 14.00
N ALA A 56 2.46 6.26 13.86
CA ALA A 56 1.33 6.89 14.52
C ALA A 56 -0.01 6.25 14.10
N VAL A 57 -0.23 6.03 12.80
CA VAL A 57 -1.45 5.36 12.27
C VAL A 57 -1.64 3.99 12.90
N HIS A 58 -0.58 3.20 13.02
CA HIS A 58 -0.65 1.86 13.61
C HIS A 58 -0.84 1.85 15.14
N GLN A 59 -0.21 2.78 15.87
CA GLN A 59 -0.21 2.78 17.34
C GLN A 59 -1.38 3.57 17.95
N LEU A 60 -1.86 4.63 17.29
CA LEU A 60 -2.91 5.50 17.82
C LEU A 60 -4.20 4.73 18.15
N PRO A 61 -4.77 3.86 17.30
CA PRO A 61 -5.98 3.11 17.63
C PRO A 61 -5.84 2.27 18.90
N ALA A 62 -4.67 1.68 19.10
CA ALA A 62 -4.37 0.88 20.27
C ALA A 62 -4.34 1.73 21.55
N VAL A 63 -3.66 2.89 21.52
CA VAL A 63 -3.62 3.84 22.65
C VAL A 63 -5.02 4.37 22.96
N LEU A 64 -5.75 4.77 21.92
CA LEU A 64 -7.08 5.35 22.02
C LEU A 64 -8.11 4.35 22.58
N SER A 65 -7.99 3.07 22.25
CA SER A 65 -8.92 2.03 22.75
C SER A 65 -8.89 1.80 24.27
N THR A 66 -7.84 2.26 24.97
CA THR A 66 -7.67 2.06 26.42
C THR A 66 -8.30 3.16 27.28
N GLY A 67 -8.72 4.28 26.67
CA GLY A 67 -9.33 5.43 27.37
C GLY A 67 -10.85 5.31 27.55
N LYS A 68 -11.39 5.76 28.69
CA LYS A 68 -12.83 5.68 29.01
C LYS A 68 -13.72 6.70 28.28
N ARG A 69 -13.13 7.76 27.70
CA ARG A 69 -13.79 8.74 26.83
C ARG A 69 -12.76 9.29 25.86
N LEU A 70 -13.06 9.24 24.58
CA LEU A 70 -12.13 9.68 23.56
C LEU A 70 -12.65 10.95 22.87
N PRO A 71 -11.86 12.03 22.79
CA PRO A 71 -12.29 13.21 22.05
C PRO A 71 -12.34 12.88 20.56
N VAL A 72 -13.41 13.32 19.88
CA VAL A 72 -13.58 13.22 18.42
C VAL A 72 -12.34 13.70 17.66
N ALA A 73 -11.62 14.68 18.22
CA ALA A 73 -10.36 15.19 17.70
C ALA A 73 -9.27 14.13 17.52
N SER A 74 -9.17 13.12 18.40
CA SER A 74 -8.14 12.07 18.29
C SER A 74 -8.42 11.12 17.12
N TRP A 75 -9.69 10.79 16.87
CA TRP A 75 -10.07 10.01 15.70
C TRP A 75 -9.89 10.81 14.40
N ALA A 76 -10.22 12.10 14.42
CA ALA A 76 -9.97 12.99 13.28
C ALA A 76 -8.48 13.08 12.93
N LEU A 77 -7.61 13.23 13.94
CA LEU A 77 -6.15 13.21 13.76
C LEU A 77 -5.68 11.88 13.16
N TRP A 78 -6.16 10.75 13.68
CA TRP A 78 -5.83 9.44 13.13
C TRP A 78 -6.24 9.31 11.67
N CYS A 79 -7.46 9.73 11.30
CA CYS A 79 -7.93 9.73 9.91
C CYS A 79 -7.02 10.59 9.01
N ALA A 80 -6.62 11.78 9.47
CA ALA A 80 -5.71 12.65 8.72
C ALA A 80 -4.34 12.01 8.50
N CYS A 81 -3.78 11.34 9.53
CA CYS A 81 -2.56 10.57 9.40
C CYS A 81 -2.72 9.39 8.42
N LEU A 82 -3.83 8.66 8.49
CA LEU A 82 -4.12 7.53 7.60
C LEU A 82 -4.19 7.98 6.14
N VAL A 83 -4.94 9.04 5.84
CA VAL A 83 -5.03 9.60 4.48
C VAL A 83 -3.65 10.02 3.99
N SER A 84 -2.84 10.65 4.84
CA SER A 84 -1.48 11.06 4.48
C SER A 84 -0.55 9.88 4.15
N VAL A 85 -0.63 8.79 4.93
CA VAL A 85 0.16 7.56 4.71
C VAL A 85 -0.30 6.85 3.44
N VAL A 86 -1.61 6.68 3.25
CA VAL A 86 -2.18 6.06 2.03
C VAL A 86 -1.77 6.86 0.79
N TRP A 87 -1.81 8.19 0.84
CA TRP A 87 -1.29 9.03 -0.24
C TRP A 87 0.21 8.81 -0.50
N GLY A 88 1.02 8.65 0.56
CA GLY A 88 2.43 8.29 0.46
C GLY A 88 2.67 6.96 -0.25
N HIS A 89 1.89 5.93 0.09
CA HIS A 89 1.95 4.62 -0.57
C HIS A 89 1.55 4.68 -2.03
N LEU A 90 0.47 5.40 -2.36
CA LEU A 90 0.06 5.61 -3.76
C LEU A 90 1.15 6.31 -4.57
N ALA A 91 1.82 7.31 -4.00
CA ALA A 91 2.92 7.98 -4.66
C ALA A 91 4.11 7.03 -4.91
N PHE A 92 4.43 6.15 -3.96
CA PHE A 92 5.42 5.09 -4.15
C PHE A 92 5.03 4.15 -5.29
N PHE A 93 3.81 3.61 -5.28
CA PHE A 93 3.36 2.68 -6.30
C PHE A 93 3.30 3.34 -7.67
N ALA A 94 2.81 4.58 -7.79
CA ALA A 94 2.81 5.34 -9.04
C ALA A 94 4.23 5.50 -9.59
N ALA A 95 5.20 5.88 -8.75
CA ALA A 95 6.60 5.95 -9.15
C ALA A 95 7.13 4.59 -9.59
N ALA A 96 6.93 3.53 -8.79
CA ALA A 96 7.39 2.18 -9.12
C ALA A 96 6.84 1.67 -10.46
N ASN A 97 5.56 1.92 -10.73
CA ASN A 97 4.93 1.58 -12.02
C ASN A 97 5.46 2.43 -13.17
N GLY A 98 5.77 3.70 -12.93
CA GLY A 98 6.45 4.56 -13.90
C GLY A 98 7.77 3.97 -14.34
N HIS A 99 8.65 3.62 -13.39
CA HIS A 99 9.95 3.00 -13.69
C HIS A 99 9.79 1.65 -14.41
N ALA A 100 8.85 0.81 -13.97
CA ALA A 100 8.58 -0.47 -14.63
C ALA A 100 8.03 -0.26 -16.06
N GLY A 101 7.20 0.77 -16.27
CA GLY A 101 6.70 1.18 -17.57
C GLY A 101 7.79 1.69 -18.50
N ASP A 102 8.71 2.52 -17.98
CA ASP A 102 9.87 3.01 -18.72
C ASP A 102 10.80 1.86 -19.13
N ALA A 103 11.06 0.91 -18.23
CA ALA A 103 11.87 -0.27 -18.54
C ALA A 103 11.21 -1.21 -19.57
N ARG A 104 9.87 -1.24 -19.65
CA ARG A 104 9.13 -1.94 -20.72
C ARG A 104 9.24 -1.17 -22.04
N ALA A 105 9.10 0.15 -22.00
CA ALA A 105 9.21 1.03 -23.16
C ALA A 105 10.62 1.00 -23.80
N GLN A 106 11.67 1.07 -22.97
CA GLN A 106 13.06 1.04 -23.42
C GLN A 106 13.40 -0.24 -24.18
N ARG A 107 13.06 -1.42 -23.63
CA ARG A 107 13.30 -2.72 -24.27
C ARG A 107 12.66 -2.83 -25.66
N GLN A 108 11.48 -2.23 -25.86
CA GLN A 108 10.83 -2.21 -27.18
C GLN A 108 11.47 -1.21 -28.13
N SER A 109 11.88 -0.04 -27.64
CA SER A 109 12.58 0.97 -28.45
C SER A 109 13.94 0.48 -28.95
N GLU A 110 14.72 -0.22 -28.12
CA GLU A 110 16.01 -0.80 -28.49
C GLU A 110 15.87 -1.83 -29.61
N ALA A 111 14.93 -2.78 -29.48
CA ALA A 111 14.65 -3.77 -30.52
C ALA A 111 14.26 -3.14 -31.86
N THR A 112 13.51 -2.03 -31.82
CA THR A 112 13.08 -1.31 -33.02
C THR A 112 14.23 -0.52 -33.66
N ALA A 113 15.06 0.14 -32.85
CA ALA A 113 16.20 0.92 -33.32
C ALA A 113 17.24 0.07 -34.03
N THR A 114 17.47 -1.17 -33.57
CA THR A 114 18.34 -2.13 -34.24
C THR A 114 17.84 -2.46 -35.65
N TRP A 115 16.54 -2.73 -35.80
CA TRP A 115 15.93 -3.05 -37.09
C TRP A 115 15.98 -1.87 -38.09
N LEU A 116 15.69 -0.65 -37.64
CA LEU A 116 15.68 0.54 -38.52
C LEU A 116 17.08 0.89 -39.04
N THR A 117 18.13 0.69 -38.23
CA THR A 117 19.51 0.96 -38.62
C THR A 117 19.97 0.04 -39.77
N GLU A 118 19.56 -1.23 -39.74
CA GLU A 118 19.87 -2.22 -40.78
C GLU A 118 19.24 -1.86 -42.13
N VAL A 119 18.00 -1.35 -42.13
CA VAL A 119 17.26 -0.99 -43.36
C VAL A 119 17.84 0.25 -44.06
N ARG A 120 18.37 1.23 -43.31
CA ARG A 120 18.81 2.52 -43.88
C ARG A 120 20.14 2.47 -44.64
N ALA A 121 20.96 1.44 -44.42
CA ALA A 121 22.34 1.41 -44.89
C ALA A 121 22.54 1.20 -46.41
N THR A 122 21.47 1.05 -47.22
CA THR A 122 21.57 0.40 -48.53
C THR A 122 21.33 1.27 -49.79
N ALA A 123 20.83 2.52 -49.71
CA ALA A 123 20.39 3.26 -50.91
C ALA A 123 21.03 4.64 -51.16
N ARG A 124 21.45 4.91 -52.42
CA ARG A 124 21.92 6.21 -52.91
C ARG A 124 20.73 7.18 -53.10
N PRO A 125 20.85 8.50 -52.83
CA PRO A 125 19.72 9.43 -52.88
C PRO A 125 19.12 9.60 -54.28
N LEU A 126 17.79 9.44 -54.38
CA LEU A 126 17.02 9.53 -55.63
C LEU A 126 17.27 10.82 -56.42
N ALA A 127 17.40 11.97 -55.73
CA ALA A 127 17.64 13.27 -56.36
C ALA A 127 18.97 13.34 -57.14
N VAL A 128 19.99 12.60 -56.68
CA VAL A 128 21.28 12.52 -57.37
C VAL A 128 21.17 11.63 -58.61
N VAL A 129 20.50 10.49 -58.48
CA VAL A 129 20.29 9.53 -59.58
C VAL A 129 19.45 10.15 -60.70
N THR A 130 18.37 10.87 -60.36
CA THR A 130 17.50 11.52 -61.38
C THR A 130 18.20 12.68 -62.08
N ALA A 131 19.04 13.44 -61.37
CA ALA A 131 19.84 14.51 -61.97
C ALA A 131 20.88 13.95 -62.96
N GLU A 132 21.63 12.90 -62.57
CA GLU A 132 22.58 12.22 -63.46
C GLU A 132 21.89 11.62 -64.68
N ARG A 133 20.70 11.02 -64.51
CA ARG A 133 19.87 10.48 -65.60
C ARG A 133 19.45 11.56 -66.60
N ALA A 134 19.05 12.74 -66.11
CA ALA A 134 18.68 13.87 -66.97
C ALA A 134 19.87 14.37 -67.79
N THR A 135 21.06 14.45 -67.17
CA THR A 135 22.30 14.83 -67.87
C THR A 135 22.64 13.84 -68.99
N VAL A 136 22.66 12.53 -68.70
CA VAL A 136 23.00 11.50 -69.69
C VAL A 136 22.01 11.50 -70.87
N ARG A 137 20.71 11.71 -70.62
CA ARG A 137 19.71 11.81 -71.68
C ARG A 137 19.84 13.08 -72.53
N GLY A 138 20.18 14.20 -71.90
CA GLY A 138 20.51 15.44 -72.62
C GLY A 138 21.68 15.25 -73.58
N ASP A 139 22.72 14.51 -73.15
CA ASP A 139 23.87 14.18 -73.98
C ASP A 139 23.52 13.28 -75.17
N ILE A 140 22.65 12.27 -74.96
CA ILE A 140 22.11 11.43 -76.03
C ILE A 140 21.37 12.28 -77.08
N ALA A 141 20.46 13.15 -76.66
CA ALA A 141 19.69 14.01 -77.57
C ALA A 141 20.60 14.96 -78.37
N ARG A 142 21.63 15.52 -77.72
CA ARG A 142 22.62 16.40 -78.37
C ARG A 142 23.45 15.65 -79.42
N LEU A 143 23.86 14.41 -79.14
CA LEU A 143 24.58 13.56 -80.09
C LEU A 143 23.70 13.13 -81.27
N GLN A 144 22.43 12.83 -81.04
CA GLN A 144 21.48 12.48 -82.11
C GLN A 144 21.19 13.68 -83.02
N ALA A 145 21.04 14.88 -82.46
CA ALA A 145 20.79 16.10 -83.24
C ALA A 145 21.98 16.48 -84.15
N THR A 146 23.21 16.10 -83.78
CA THR A 146 24.43 16.36 -84.56
C THR A 146 24.79 15.23 -85.53
N ALA A 147 24.11 14.08 -85.43
CA ALA A 147 24.31 12.90 -86.29
C ALA A 147 24.10 13.12 -87.81
N PRO A 148 23.20 14.01 -88.30
CA PRO A 148 23.01 14.21 -89.75
C PRO A 148 24.28 14.62 -90.49
N ASN A 149 25.22 15.28 -89.81
CA ASN A 149 26.50 15.72 -90.38
C ASN A 149 27.57 14.62 -90.43
N CYS A 150 27.31 13.42 -89.91
CA CYS A 150 28.28 12.32 -89.79
C CYS A 150 27.64 10.99 -90.21
N ARG A 151 27.54 10.75 -91.52
CA ARG A 151 26.73 9.65 -92.09
C ARG A 151 27.26 8.23 -91.79
N ASN A 152 28.49 8.08 -91.30
CA ASN A 152 29.09 6.76 -91.04
C ASN A 152 30.26 6.81 -90.02
N CYS A 153 30.02 7.38 -88.84
CA CYS A 153 31.07 7.63 -87.85
C CYS A 153 31.05 6.56 -86.74
N PRO A 154 31.91 5.52 -86.79
CA PRO A 154 31.87 4.40 -85.85
C PRO A 154 32.10 4.83 -84.40
N LEU A 155 32.91 5.89 -84.19
CA LEU A 155 33.16 6.45 -82.86
C LEU A 155 31.91 7.09 -82.25
N ALA A 156 31.08 7.76 -83.06
CA ALA A 156 29.84 8.38 -82.60
C ALA A 156 28.78 7.31 -82.26
N ALA A 157 28.69 6.25 -83.06
CA ALA A 157 27.85 5.09 -82.79
C ALA A 157 28.27 4.37 -81.48
N ALA A 158 29.56 4.17 -81.27
CA ALA A 158 30.10 3.59 -80.03
C ALA A 158 29.81 4.47 -78.79
N ARG A 159 29.90 5.80 -78.92
CA ARG A 159 29.58 6.71 -77.81
C ARG A 159 28.09 6.77 -77.50
N LEU A 160 27.24 6.74 -78.53
CA LEU A 160 25.79 6.69 -78.36
C LEU A 160 25.36 5.42 -77.62
N THR A 161 25.87 4.26 -78.04
CA THR A 161 25.60 2.98 -77.37
C THR A 161 26.10 2.98 -75.93
N ALA A 162 27.30 3.50 -75.66
CA ALA A 162 27.80 3.63 -74.28
C ALA A 162 26.91 4.52 -73.39
N LEU A 163 26.41 5.65 -73.89
CA LEU A 163 25.50 6.51 -73.15
C LEU A 163 24.12 5.87 -72.95
N GLN A 164 23.61 5.14 -73.95
CA GLN A 164 22.37 4.37 -73.83
C GLN A 164 22.48 3.32 -72.72
N GLN A 165 23.59 2.57 -72.67
CA GLN A 165 23.86 1.61 -71.60
C GLN A 165 23.95 2.28 -70.22
N ARG A 166 24.59 3.45 -70.13
CA ARG A 166 24.61 4.21 -68.88
C ARG A 166 23.24 4.71 -68.46
N ALA A 167 22.40 5.12 -69.41
CA ALA A 167 21.02 5.52 -69.13
C ALA A 167 20.19 4.33 -68.61
N GLU A 168 20.32 3.15 -69.21
CA GLU A 168 19.69 1.92 -68.73
C GLU A 168 20.13 1.54 -67.31
N ALA A 169 21.43 1.68 -66.98
CA ALA A 169 21.92 1.47 -65.62
C ALA A 169 21.29 2.45 -64.61
N LEU A 170 21.21 3.74 -64.95
CA LEU A 170 20.58 4.76 -64.11
C LEU A 170 19.06 4.56 -63.96
N ASP A 171 18.40 3.96 -64.96
CA ASP A 171 16.98 3.57 -64.87
C ASP A 171 16.77 2.51 -63.77
N VAL A 172 17.70 1.57 -63.62
CA VAL A 172 17.68 0.54 -62.57
C VAL A 172 17.95 1.17 -61.20
N GLU A 173 18.99 1.99 -61.08
CA GLU A 173 19.29 2.69 -59.82
C GLU A 173 18.12 3.57 -59.34
N GLU A 174 17.39 4.20 -60.26
CA GLU A 174 16.22 5.00 -59.89
C GLU A 174 15.09 4.12 -59.32
N GLN A 175 14.86 2.94 -59.90
CA GLN A 175 13.88 1.99 -59.37
C GLN A 175 14.28 1.49 -57.97
N GLU A 176 15.56 1.21 -57.75
CA GLU A 176 16.09 0.83 -56.44
C GLU A 176 15.94 1.96 -55.42
N ALA A 177 16.27 3.20 -55.80
CA ALA A 177 16.10 4.37 -54.94
C ALA A 177 14.61 4.63 -54.61
N ARG A 178 13.69 4.43 -55.56
CA ARG A 178 12.23 4.50 -55.30
C ARG A 178 11.75 3.38 -54.37
N ARG A 179 12.24 2.15 -54.53
CA ARG A 179 11.94 1.03 -53.62
C ARG A 179 12.43 1.33 -52.21
N ALA A 180 13.62 1.92 -52.08
CA ALA A 180 14.16 2.33 -50.79
C ALA A 180 13.32 3.42 -50.11
N ILE A 181 12.81 4.41 -50.86
CA ILE A 181 11.88 5.42 -50.32
C ILE A 181 10.59 4.77 -49.84
N GLN A 182 9.99 3.85 -50.62
CA GLN A 182 8.79 3.13 -50.19
C GLN A 182 9.04 2.27 -48.94
N GLN A 183 10.22 1.66 -48.83
CA GLN A 183 10.62 0.93 -47.63
C GLN A 183 10.78 1.88 -46.43
N ASP A 184 11.36 3.06 -46.61
CA ASP A 184 11.48 4.07 -45.56
C ASP A 184 10.11 4.61 -45.11
N GLU A 185 9.18 4.85 -46.03
CA GLU A 185 7.79 5.21 -45.70
C GLU A 185 7.08 4.11 -44.90
N ARG A 186 7.24 2.84 -45.29
CA ARG A 186 6.73 1.68 -44.53
C ARG A 186 7.41 1.56 -43.17
N ALA A 187 8.71 1.84 -43.09
CA ALA A 187 9.48 1.87 -41.85
C ALA A 187 8.98 2.99 -40.91
N ARG A 188 8.66 4.18 -41.44
CA ARG A 188 8.03 5.26 -40.66
C ARG A 188 6.64 4.90 -40.17
N ALA A 189 5.81 4.29 -41.01
CA ALA A 189 4.47 3.86 -40.62
C ALA A 189 4.50 2.75 -39.55
N THR A 190 5.43 1.80 -39.65
CA THR A 190 5.66 0.77 -38.63
C THR A 190 6.23 1.37 -37.35
N ALA A 191 7.19 2.30 -37.44
CA ALA A 191 7.71 3.04 -36.30
C ALA A 191 6.61 3.82 -35.56
N GLN A 192 5.65 4.42 -36.28
CA GLN A 192 4.54 5.13 -35.64
C GLN A 192 3.55 4.18 -34.94
N ARG A 193 3.29 3.00 -35.51
CA ARG A 193 2.54 1.94 -34.80
C ARG A 193 3.29 1.47 -33.56
N HIS A 194 4.60 1.26 -33.67
CA HIS A 194 5.44 0.87 -32.55
C HIS A 194 5.47 1.94 -31.46
N ALA A 195 5.51 3.24 -31.79
CA ALA A 195 5.38 4.30 -30.80
C ALA A 195 4.07 4.16 -29.99
N SER A 196 2.96 3.87 -30.67
CA SER A 196 1.67 3.61 -29.98
C SER A 196 1.68 2.34 -29.11
N ASP A 197 2.45 1.32 -29.51
CA ASP A 197 2.58 0.08 -28.74
C ASP A 197 3.52 0.25 -27.55
N VAL A 198 4.56 1.08 -27.68
CA VAL A 198 5.45 1.52 -26.60
C VAL A 198 4.65 2.26 -25.53
N ASP A 199 3.76 3.17 -25.95
CA ASP A 199 2.86 3.88 -25.02
C ASP A 199 1.92 2.89 -24.30
N ARG A 200 1.41 1.88 -25.00
CA ARG A 200 0.63 0.79 -24.37
C ARG A 200 1.47 -0.08 -23.44
N ALA A 201 2.74 -0.30 -23.74
CA ALA A 201 3.65 -1.13 -22.93
C ALA A 201 4.05 -0.46 -21.61
N ARG A 202 3.88 0.87 -21.49
CA ARG A 202 4.04 1.58 -20.21
C ARG A 202 3.02 1.09 -19.16
N LEU A 203 1.82 0.73 -19.60
CA LEU A 203 0.73 0.28 -18.72
C LEU A 203 0.99 -1.12 -18.14
N ASP A 204 0.51 -1.35 -16.92
CA ASP A 204 0.58 -2.66 -16.27
C ASP A 204 -0.32 -3.70 -16.98
N PRO A 205 0.20 -4.89 -17.35
CA PRO A 205 -0.57 -5.90 -18.07
C PRO A 205 -1.76 -6.45 -17.28
N ALA A 206 -1.65 -6.61 -15.95
CA ALA A 206 -2.75 -7.11 -15.14
C ALA A 206 -3.87 -6.06 -15.04
N ALA A 207 -3.52 -4.78 -14.86
CA ALA A 207 -4.47 -3.68 -14.91
C ALA A 207 -5.20 -3.59 -16.26
N ARG A 208 -4.51 -3.81 -17.39
CA ARG A 208 -5.16 -3.83 -18.71
C ARG A 208 -6.16 -4.97 -18.87
N LEU A 209 -5.83 -6.18 -18.41
CA LEU A 209 -6.72 -7.33 -18.49
C LEU A 209 -7.98 -7.10 -17.66
N LEU A 210 -7.82 -6.59 -16.44
CA LEU A 210 -8.93 -6.28 -15.55
C LEU A 210 -9.77 -5.11 -16.06
N ALA A 211 -9.13 -4.08 -16.62
CA ALA A 211 -9.81 -2.96 -17.27
C ALA A 211 -10.64 -3.39 -18.48
N ALA A 212 -10.10 -4.27 -19.33
CA ALA A 212 -10.84 -4.83 -20.46
C ALA A 212 -12.04 -5.67 -20.02
N ALA A 213 -11.92 -6.40 -18.91
CA ALA A 213 -13.01 -7.20 -18.35
C ALA A 213 -14.15 -6.35 -17.75
N ILE A 214 -13.83 -5.19 -17.17
CA ILE A 214 -14.78 -4.31 -16.46
C ILE A 214 -15.25 -3.14 -17.33
N GLY A 215 -14.63 -2.90 -18.49
CA GLY A 215 -14.93 -1.75 -19.35
C GLY A 215 -14.42 -0.41 -18.79
N ALA A 216 -13.40 -0.44 -17.94
CA ALA A 216 -12.82 0.73 -17.29
C ALA A 216 -11.47 1.13 -17.94
N HIS A 217 -10.95 2.31 -17.59
CA HIS A 217 -9.58 2.69 -17.97
C HIS A 217 -8.54 1.97 -17.11
N ALA A 218 -7.44 1.52 -17.72
CA ALA A 218 -6.37 0.78 -17.03
C ALA A 218 -5.76 1.55 -15.85
N ASP A 219 -5.60 2.87 -16.00
CA ASP A 219 -5.06 3.74 -14.94
C ASP A 219 -5.98 3.77 -13.71
N THR A 220 -7.30 3.84 -13.92
CA THR A 220 -8.29 3.81 -12.85
C THR A 220 -8.27 2.49 -12.09
N VAL A 221 -8.19 1.37 -12.82
CA VAL A 221 -8.14 0.03 -12.23
C VAL A 221 -6.86 -0.19 -11.43
N LEU A 222 -5.73 0.26 -11.97
CA LEU A 222 -4.43 0.18 -11.32
C LEU A 222 -4.41 1.01 -10.03
N LEU A 223 -4.89 2.25 -10.09
CA LEU A 223 -4.99 3.15 -8.94
C LEU A 223 -5.92 2.59 -7.87
N ALA A 224 -7.10 2.08 -8.26
CA ALA A 224 -8.07 1.48 -7.33
C ALA A 224 -7.49 0.26 -6.63
N THR A 225 -6.81 -0.63 -7.37
CA THR A 225 -6.19 -1.84 -6.81
C THR A 225 -5.10 -1.49 -5.80
N GLN A 226 -4.27 -0.48 -6.11
CA GLN A 226 -3.22 0.00 -5.20
C GLN A 226 -3.78 0.70 -3.97
N LEU A 227 -4.86 1.48 -4.13
CA LEU A 227 -5.57 2.11 -3.03
C LEU A 227 -6.13 1.07 -2.06
N VAL A 228 -6.79 0.03 -2.58
CA VAL A 228 -7.31 -1.07 -1.76
C VAL A 228 -6.17 -1.78 -1.03
N ALA A 229 -5.07 -2.12 -1.74
CA ALA A 229 -3.93 -2.78 -1.12
C ALA A 229 -3.28 -1.93 -0.02
N ALA A 230 -3.11 -0.62 -0.23
CA ALA A 230 -2.58 0.32 0.76
C ALA A 230 -3.49 0.41 1.99
N ILE A 231 -4.80 0.57 1.81
CA ILE A 231 -5.77 0.60 2.90
C ILE A 231 -5.74 -0.72 3.68
N CYS A 232 -5.75 -1.86 3.00
CA CYS A 232 -5.69 -3.17 3.65
C CYS A 232 -4.42 -3.33 4.50
N LEU A 233 -3.26 -2.90 4.00
CA LEU A 233 -2.01 -2.96 4.74
C LEU A 233 -2.09 -2.17 6.06
N GLU A 234 -2.57 -0.92 6.01
CA GLU A 234 -2.71 -0.07 7.19
C GLU A 234 -3.74 -0.60 8.19
N LEU A 235 -4.90 -1.08 7.71
CA LEU A 235 -5.94 -1.65 8.56
C LEU A 235 -5.48 -2.94 9.26
N VAL A 236 -4.72 -3.79 8.56
CA VAL A 236 -4.13 -4.99 9.14
C VAL A 236 -3.14 -4.61 10.24
N GLY A 237 -2.27 -3.64 10.00
CA GLY A 237 -1.33 -3.15 11.03
C GLY A 237 -2.06 -2.59 12.25
N CYS A 238 -3.09 -1.78 12.05
CA CYS A 238 -3.93 -1.24 13.13
C CYS A 238 -4.60 -2.36 13.94
N ALA A 239 -5.20 -3.35 13.26
CA ALA A 239 -5.90 -4.46 13.91
C ALA A 239 -4.94 -5.32 14.76
N LEU A 240 -3.72 -5.55 14.27
CA LEU A 240 -2.70 -6.29 15.00
C LEU A 240 -2.26 -5.55 16.27
N TRP A 241 -1.99 -4.23 16.18
CA TRP A 241 -1.62 -3.42 17.34
C TRP A 241 -2.76 -3.27 18.35
N LEU A 242 -4.00 -3.12 17.87
CA LEU A 242 -5.19 -3.12 18.73
C LEU A 242 -5.31 -4.44 19.50
N ARG A 243 -5.11 -5.58 18.81
CA ARG A 243 -5.15 -6.90 19.45
C ARG A 243 -4.01 -7.10 20.46
N VAL A 244 -2.82 -6.56 20.19
CA VAL A 244 -1.70 -6.54 21.15
C VAL A 244 -2.09 -5.75 22.39
N ALA A 245 -2.69 -4.56 22.25
CA ALA A 245 -3.12 -3.74 23.37
C ALA A 245 -4.23 -4.42 24.20
N SER A 246 -5.27 -4.95 23.56
CA SER A 246 -6.36 -5.65 24.26
C SER A 246 -5.88 -6.86 25.06
N ARG A 247 -4.86 -7.58 24.57
CA ARG A 247 -4.28 -8.73 25.29
C ARG A 247 -3.41 -8.29 26.47
N ARG A 248 -2.72 -7.16 26.37
CA ARG A 248 -1.93 -6.59 27.46
C ARG A 248 -2.83 -6.11 28.60
N THR A 249 -3.91 -5.38 28.29
CA THR A 249 -4.86 -4.89 29.31
C THR A 249 -5.54 -6.03 30.06
N ALA A 250 -6.02 -7.06 29.34
CA ALA A 250 -6.62 -8.25 29.96
C ALA A 250 -5.64 -9.04 30.86
N GLY A 251 -4.34 -9.01 30.54
CA GLY A 251 -3.29 -9.58 31.40
C GLY A 251 -3.08 -8.78 32.69
N THR A 252 -3.08 -7.45 32.60
CA THR A 252 -2.91 -6.56 33.75
C THR A 252 -4.10 -6.63 34.71
N GLU A 253 -5.34 -6.69 34.20
CA GLU A 253 -6.53 -6.86 35.04
C GLU A 253 -6.54 -8.20 35.80
N ARG A 254 -6.00 -9.27 35.20
CA ARG A 254 -5.83 -10.57 35.88
C ARG A 254 -4.66 -10.60 36.86
N ALA A 255 -3.64 -9.78 36.66
CA ALA A 255 -2.43 -9.74 37.47
C ALA A 255 -2.54 -8.81 38.69
N LEU A 256 -3.58 -7.99 38.79
CA LEU A 256 -3.82 -7.17 39.99
C LEU A 256 -4.08 -8.11 41.17
N PRO A 257 -3.18 -8.18 42.17
CA PRO A 257 -3.43 -8.99 43.35
C PRO A 257 -4.65 -8.42 44.07
N CYS A 258 -5.61 -9.27 44.45
CA CYS A 258 -6.53 -8.87 45.51
C CYS A 258 -5.68 -8.38 46.69
N PRO A 259 -5.92 -7.18 47.25
CA PRO A 259 -5.22 -6.78 48.46
C PRO A 259 -5.57 -7.81 49.54
N ALA A 260 -4.58 -8.63 49.92
CA ALA A 260 -4.68 -9.46 51.11
C ALA A 260 -4.79 -8.51 52.31
N PRO A 261 -5.69 -8.76 53.28
CA PRO A 261 -5.73 -7.97 54.50
C PRO A 261 -4.37 -8.09 55.20
N GLN A 262 -3.65 -6.98 55.31
CA GLN A 262 -2.47 -6.92 56.18
C GLN A 262 -2.97 -6.99 57.61
N ALA A 263 -2.87 -8.17 58.23
CA ALA A 263 -3.03 -8.30 59.66
C ALA A 263 -1.87 -7.55 60.33
N PRO A 264 -2.12 -6.63 61.27
CA PRO A 264 -1.06 -5.99 62.02
C PRO A 264 -0.35 -7.04 62.89
N ALA A 265 0.97 -7.13 62.75
CA ALA A 265 1.80 -7.96 63.62
C ALA A 265 1.80 -7.36 65.03
N VAL A 266 1.05 -7.98 65.94
CA VAL A 266 1.13 -7.72 67.38
C VAL A 266 1.59 -9.01 68.05
N THR A 267 2.71 -8.89 68.76
CA THR A 267 3.38 -9.89 69.59
C THR A 267 2.41 -10.56 70.57
N ALA A 268 2.34 -11.90 70.57
CA ALA A 268 1.68 -12.72 71.61
C ALA A 268 2.48 -12.66 72.93
N ALA A 269 1.94 -12.90 74.13
CA ALA A 269 0.99 -13.94 74.59
C ALA A 269 0.51 -13.63 76.05
N PRO A 270 -0.21 -14.52 76.78
CA PRO A 270 -1.11 -15.64 76.40
C PRO A 270 -2.53 -15.40 77.00
N GLU A 271 -3.62 -16.08 76.62
CA GLU A 271 -4.03 -17.44 76.99
C GLU A 271 -5.45 -17.69 76.42
N SER A 272 -5.77 -18.97 76.26
CA SER A 272 -7.12 -19.56 76.23
C SER A 272 -7.90 -19.60 74.91
N GLY A 273 -8.28 -20.83 74.53
CA GLY A 273 -9.58 -21.07 73.90
C GLY A 273 -9.55 -21.56 72.47
N ASN A 274 -9.52 -22.88 72.30
CA ASN A 274 -9.82 -23.58 71.05
C ASN A 274 -11.31 -23.40 70.68
N GLU A 275 -11.59 -23.32 69.37
CA GLU A 275 -12.86 -23.66 68.67
C GLU A 275 -14.12 -22.77 68.85
N ALA A 276 -14.43 -21.97 67.81
CA ALA A 276 -15.79 -21.81 67.25
C ALA A 276 -15.75 -21.08 65.88
N SER A 277 -15.61 -21.85 64.80
CA SER A 277 -15.94 -21.45 63.42
C SER A 277 -17.43 -21.67 63.18
N SER A 278 -18.26 -20.62 63.16
CA SER A 278 -19.54 -20.55 62.41
C SER A 278 -20.36 -19.29 62.70
N ASP A 279 -20.35 -18.80 63.95
CA ASP A 279 -21.38 -17.88 64.43
C ASP A 279 -21.18 -16.40 64.05
N THR A 280 -19.93 -15.96 63.86
CA THR A 280 -19.62 -14.59 63.41
C THR A 280 -20.08 -14.33 61.98
N SER A 281 -20.21 -15.37 61.14
CA SER A 281 -20.62 -15.21 59.74
C SER A 281 -22.10 -14.90 59.56
N HIS A 282 -22.96 -15.35 60.48
CA HIS A 282 -24.39 -15.07 60.46
C HIS A 282 -24.71 -13.67 60.99
N ALA A 283 -24.01 -13.22 62.04
CA ALA A 283 -24.19 -11.87 62.60
C ALA A 283 -23.81 -10.75 61.61
N GLU A 284 -22.74 -10.96 60.81
CA GLU A 284 -22.36 -10.04 59.74
C GLU A 284 -23.40 -10.00 58.60
N ASP A 285 -23.94 -11.17 58.22
CA ASP A 285 -25.00 -11.28 57.20
C ASP A 285 -26.27 -10.53 57.66
N ASP A 286 -26.65 -10.64 58.94
CA ASP A 286 -27.78 -9.94 59.54
C ASP A 286 -27.57 -8.42 59.62
N GLN A 287 -26.34 -7.96 59.86
CA GLN A 287 -25.99 -6.54 59.87
C GLN A 287 -26.11 -5.90 58.48
N VAL A 288 -25.67 -6.61 57.44
CA VAL A 288 -25.80 -6.16 56.04
C VAL A 288 -27.27 -6.16 55.62
N ALA A 289 -28.01 -7.20 55.99
CA ALA A 289 -29.44 -7.29 55.76
C ALA A 289 -30.20 -6.12 56.41
N ALA A 290 -29.85 -5.74 57.64
CA ALA A 290 -30.44 -4.60 58.33
C ALA A 290 -30.10 -3.25 57.66
N ALA A 291 -28.85 -3.08 57.19
CA ALA A 291 -28.43 -1.86 56.48
C ALA A 291 -29.12 -1.71 55.11
N VAL A 292 -29.38 -2.82 54.41
CA VAL A 292 -30.18 -2.81 53.17
C VAL A 292 -31.65 -2.45 53.45
N ARG A 293 -32.24 -2.99 54.53
CA ARG A 293 -33.63 -2.66 54.91
C ARG A 293 -33.80 -1.19 55.30
N ARG A 294 -32.81 -0.61 55.98
CA ARG A 294 -32.80 0.83 56.32
C ARG A 294 -32.52 1.74 55.12
N GLY A 295 -32.13 1.19 53.97
CA GLY A 295 -31.78 1.96 52.78
C GLY A 295 -30.37 2.57 52.79
N ASP A 296 -29.57 2.27 53.82
CA ASP A 296 -28.20 2.80 53.98
C ASP A 296 -27.28 2.35 52.84
N ILE A 297 -27.52 1.15 52.30
CA ILE A 297 -26.73 0.56 51.20
C ILE A 297 -27.62 -0.13 50.17
N LYS A 298 -27.26 -0.03 48.88
CA LYS A 298 -27.93 -0.76 47.79
C LYS A 298 -27.54 -2.25 47.83
N PRO A 299 -28.43 -3.21 47.51
CA PRO A 299 -28.14 -4.65 47.50
C PRO A 299 -27.30 -5.08 46.28
N THR A 300 -26.20 -4.38 46.05
CA THR A 300 -25.22 -4.62 45.00
C THR A 300 -23.92 -5.13 45.62
N VAL A 301 -23.18 -5.93 44.85
CA VAL A 301 -21.91 -6.50 45.30
C VAL A 301 -20.92 -5.40 45.68
N ALA A 302 -20.88 -4.29 44.93
CA ALA A 302 -19.99 -3.17 45.21
C ALA A 302 -20.28 -2.50 46.57
N ALA A 303 -21.55 -2.24 46.86
CA ALA A 303 -21.95 -1.60 48.12
C ALA A 303 -21.73 -2.51 49.33
N ILE A 304 -22.05 -3.81 49.22
CA ILE A 304 -21.82 -4.79 50.29
C ILE A 304 -20.32 -4.91 50.59
N ARG A 305 -19.46 -4.91 49.57
CA ARG A 305 -17.99 -4.94 49.77
C ARG A 305 -17.49 -3.71 50.51
N GLN A 306 -18.01 -2.53 50.17
CA GLN A 306 -17.58 -1.28 50.81
C GLN A 306 -18.04 -1.20 52.27
N PHE A 307 -19.24 -1.72 52.55
CA PHE A 307 -19.82 -1.73 53.89
C PHE A 307 -19.13 -2.73 54.84
N VAL A 308 -18.81 -3.93 54.35
CA VAL A 308 -18.20 -5.01 55.17
C VAL A 308 -16.67 -5.02 55.08
N GLY A 309 -16.09 -4.39 54.06
CA GLY A 309 -14.65 -4.48 53.79
C GLY A 309 -14.21 -5.85 53.24
N CYS A 310 -15.09 -6.56 52.51
CA CYS A 310 -14.85 -7.94 52.10
C CYS A 310 -14.50 -8.13 50.60
N SER A 311 -14.02 -9.33 50.25
CA SER A 311 -13.70 -9.73 48.87
C SER A 311 -14.98 -9.86 48.02
N GLN A 312 -14.85 -9.79 46.68
CA GLN A 312 -16.00 -9.89 45.78
C GLN A 312 -16.71 -11.24 45.87
N ALA A 313 -15.96 -12.33 46.01
CA ALA A 313 -16.54 -13.67 46.18
C ALA A 313 -17.37 -13.75 47.47
N ARG A 314 -16.86 -13.18 48.57
CA ARG A 314 -17.58 -13.14 49.86
C ARG A 314 -18.84 -12.27 49.76
N ALA A 315 -18.75 -11.06 49.20
CA ALA A 315 -19.92 -10.21 48.98
C ALA A 315 -20.99 -10.84 48.05
N MET A 316 -20.58 -11.66 47.08
CA MET A 316 -21.51 -12.42 46.23
C MET A 316 -22.22 -13.54 47.00
N THR A 317 -21.56 -14.15 47.99
CA THR A 317 -22.18 -15.14 48.89
C THR A 317 -23.14 -14.47 49.85
N ILE A 318 -22.75 -13.36 50.47
CA ILE A 318 -23.61 -12.54 51.36
C ILE A 318 -24.85 -12.06 50.58
N ARG A 319 -24.66 -11.48 49.39
CA ARG A 319 -25.76 -11.04 48.52
C ARG A 319 -26.71 -12.19 48.17
N ARG A 320 -26.19 -13.38 47.89
CA ARG A 320 -27.02 -14.56 47.59
C ARG A 320 -27.83 -15.01 48.81
N ARG A 321 -27.24 -14.98 50.02
CA ARG A 321 -27.94 -15.32 51.27
C ARG A 321 -29.06 -14.31 51.57
N ILE A 322 -28.79 -13.01 51.43
CA ILE A 322 -29.78 -11.94 51.66
C ILE A 322 -30.95 -12.00 50.66
N LEU A 323 -30.65 -12.29 49.39
CA LEU A 323 -31.69 -12.47 48.36
C LEU A 323 -32.48 -13.76 48.58
N ALA A 324 -31.84 -14.84 49.05
CA ALA A 324 -32.51 -16.09 49.39
C ALA A 324 -33.40 -15.97 50.63
N SER A 325 -33.06 -15.09 51.59
CA SER A 325 -33.89 -14.79 52.77
C SER A 325 -35.02 -13.78 52.50
N GLY A 326 -35.26 -13.39 51.24
CA GLY A 326 -36.47 -12.66 50.83
C GLY A 326 -36.56 -11.20 51.31
N ILE A 327 -35.43 -10.51 51.51
CA ILE A 327 -35.45 -9.11 51.99
C ILE A 327 -35.66 -8.16 50.80
N ALA A 328 -36.88 -7.69 50.62
CA ALA A 328 -37.19 -6.55 49.77
C ALA A 328 -36.84 -5.23 50.51
N PRO A 329 -36.29 -4.21 49.83
CA PRO A 329 -36.09 -2.90 50.45
C PRO A 329 -37.45 -2.29 50.80
N ASP A 330 -37.59 -1.82 52.03
CA ASP A 330 -38.78 -1.06 52.45
C ASP A 330 -38.76 0.25 51.68
N VAL A 331 -39.77 0.48 50.84
CA VAL A 331 -39.94 1.74 50.11
C VAL A 331 -40.67 2.69 51.07
N PRO A 332 -40.01 3.72 51.64
CA PRO A 332 -40.73 4.70 52.42
C PRO A 332 -41.73 5.42 51.50
N GLY A 333 -43.01 5.27 51.83
CA GLY A 333 -44.11 5.90 51.11
C GLY A 333 -44.00 7.42 51.11
N GLY A 334 -44.12 8.00 49.91
CA GLY A 334 -44.44 9.40 49.70
C GLY A 334 -45.91 9.51 49.28
N VAL A 335 -46.70 10.10 50.17
CA VAL A 335 -48.10 10.52 50.00
C VAL A 335 -48.17 11.69 49.00
N ILE A 336 -49.28 11.71 48.23
CA ILE A 336 -49.97 12.79 47.49
C ILE A 336 -49.23 14.14 47.39
#